data_AF-A0A8R7TWL7-F1
#
_entry.id   AF-A0A8R7TWL7-F1
#
_cell.length_a   1.000
_cell.length_b   1.000
_cell.length_c   1.000
_cell.angle_alpha   90.00
_cell.angle_beta   90.00
_cell.angle_gamma   90.00
#
_symmetry.space_group_name_H-M   'P 1'
#
loop_
_entity.id
_entity.type
_entity.pdbx_description
1 polymer ?
#
loop_
_entity_poly.entity_id
_entity_poly.type
_entity_poly.pdbx_seq_one_letter_code
_entity_poly.pdbx_strand_id
1 'polypeptide(L)'
;MPAPFTKAEKIKSYALHPDGHTIFVSSYTSEVIAGTFSFDTKNCEWRRHGDWMLPFELEGYFDAELDAWVGLHLDGYICSCQVPSLSSSSSTLQQPKWKIAKDHKMWNPWYQLARGRGPTLTYMVNSRFFLVDCLAADGLEFQDAFGDSCGCVLNMTTFRLSYDREGNLKIKDRNTTSCRVSKQLSTFSPVAFWM
;
A
#
# COMPACT_ATOMS: atom_id res chain seq x y z
N MET A 1 25.61 -6.81 5.10
CA MET A 1 25.49 -5.66 6.02
C MET A 1 24.18 -5.78 6.79
N PRO A 2 24.11 -5.53 8.11
CA PRO A 2 22.85 -5.60 8.85
C PRO A 2 21.89 -4.49 8.41
N ALA A 3 20.58 -4.73 8.55
CA ALA A 3 19.57 -3.72 8.27
C ALA A 3 19.76 -2.50 9.20
N PRO A 4 19.51 -1.27 8.72
CA PRO A 4 19.73 -0.05 9.50
C PRO A 4 18.64 0.21 10.56
N PHE A 5 17.73 -0.76 10.75
CA PHE A 5 16.61 -0.69 11.68
C PHE A 5 16.62 -1.86 12.66
N THR A 6 16.12 -1.59 13.87
CA THR A 6 16.14 -2.54 14.99
C THR A 6 14.96 -3.52 14.96
N LYS A 7 15.00 -4.58 15.78
CA LYS A 7 13.86 -5.50 15.95
C LYS A 7 12.61 -4.84 16.55
N ALA A 8 12.76 -3.66 17.16
CA ALA A 8 11.65 -2.90 17.71
C ALA A 8 10.90 -2.08 16.64
N GLU A 9 11.52 -1.88 15.47
CA GLU A 9 10.91 -1.15 14.37
C GLU A 9 9.97 -2.05 13.56
N LYS A 10 8.85 -1.46 13.14
CA LYS A 10 7.88 -2.06 12.23
C LYS A 10 8.03 -1.43 10.86
N ILE A 11 7.91 -2.26 9.82
CA ILE A 11 7.82 -1.77 8.44
C ILE A 11 6.42 -1.23 8.25
N LYS A 12 6.33 0.04 7.87
CA LYS A 12 5.07 0.68 7.48
C LYS A 12 4.75 0.40 6.03
N SER A 13 5.74 0.58 5.17
CA SER A 13 5.59 0.42 3.72
C SER A 13 6.90 0.13 3.02
N TYR A 14 6.77 -0.39 1.82
CA TYR A 14 7.89 -0.69 0.94
C TYR A 14 7.47 -0.60 -0.53
N ALA A 15 8.41 -0.36 -1.42
CA ALA A 15 8.17 -0.35 -2.87
C ALA A 15 9.46 -0.73 -3.62
N LEU A 16 9.31 -1.47 -4.72
CA LEU A 16 10.41 -1.72 -5.64
C LEU A 16 10.64 -0.49 -6.52
N HIS A 17 11.89 -0.07 -6.61
CA HIS A 17 12.31 1.01 -7.51
C HIS A 17 12.25 0.52 -8.97
N PRO A 18 11.98 1.41 -9.95
CA PRO A 18 11.91 1.05 -11.36
C PRO A 18 13.20 0.43 -11.95
N ASP A 19 14.34 0.55 -11.27
CA ASP A 19 15.58 -0.13 -11.65
C ASP A 19 15.54 -1.67 -11.47
N GLY A 20 14.51 -2.18 -10.79
CA GLY A 20 14.27 -3.61 -10.58
C GLY A 20 15.18 -4.26 -9.53
N HIS A 21 15.99 -3.51 -8.79
CA HIS A 21 16.89 -4.08 -7.78
C HIS A 21 17.00 -3.28 -6.48
N THR A 22 16.48 -2.05 -6.44
CA THR A 22 16.47 -1.22 -5.24
C THR A 22 15.10 -1.27 -4.56
N ILE A 23 15.04 -1.64 -3.29
CA ILE A 23 13.79 -1.69 -2.52
C ILE A 23 13.79 -0.54 -1.54
N PHE A 24 12.77 0.32 -1.57
CA PHE A 24 12.54 1.34 -0.55
C PHE A 24 11.71 0.78 0.59
N VAL A 25 12.02 1.19 1.81
CA VAL A 25 11.36 0.74 3.04
C VAL A 25 11.21 1.93 3.98
N SER A 26 9.99 2.20 4.45
CA SER A 26 9.74 3.13 5.55
C SER A 26 9.47 2.35 6.84
N SER A 27 10.22 2.68 7.90
CA SER A 27 10.07 2.06 9.22
C SER A 27 9.70 3.07 10.30
N TYR A 28 9.10 2.58 11.37
CA TYR A 28 8.72 3.36 12.54
C TYR A 28 8.83 2.51 13.81
N THR A 29 9.07 3.16 14.95
CA THR A 29 8.86 2.57 16.28
C THR A 29 7.50 3.00 16.81
N SER A 30 7.06 2.46 17.95
CA SER A 30 5.82 2.89 18.61
C SER A 30 5.78 4.38 18.95
N GLU A 31 6.93 5.05 19.02
CA GLU A 31 7.07 6.42 19.54
C GLU A 31 7.59 7.41 18.50
N VAL A 32 8.35 6.97 17.47
CA VAL A 32 9.05 7.86 16.54
C VAL A 32 9.11 7.27 15.12
N ILE A 33 9.05 8.15 14.11
CA ILE A 33 9.38 7.80 12.72
C ILE A 33 10.87 7.47 12.66
N ALA A 34 11.22 6.25 12.25
CA ALA A 34 12.63 5.89 12.09
C ALA A 34 13.20 6.41 10.75
N GLY A 35 12.36 6.43 9.70
CA GLY A 35 12.64 7.10 8.44
C GLY A 35 12.39 6.21 7.23
N THR A 36 12.89 6.67 6.09
CA THR A 36 12.88 5.90 4.83
C THR A 36 14.29 5.52 4.42
N PHE A 37 14.45 4.27 4.02
CA PHE A 37 15.68 3.66 3.59
C PHE A 37 15.50 3.00 2.22
N SER A 38 16.59 2.72 1.53
CA SER A 38 16.61 1.81 0.40
C SER A 38 17.67 0.75 0.56
N PHE A 39 17.40 -0.44 0.03
CA PHE A 39 18.34 -1.55 -0.07
C PHE A 39 18.60 -1.89 -1.53
N ASP A 40 19.85 -1.77 -1.95
CA ASP A 40 20.29 -2.22 -3.27
C ASP A 40 20.67 -3.70 -3.18
N THR A 41 19.87 -4.56 -3.84
CA THR A 41 20.08 -6.01 -3.85
C THR A 41 21.30 -6.46 -4.64
N LYS A 42 21.82 -5.64 -5.58
CA LYS A 42 23.04 -5.97 -6.35
C LYS A 42 24.29 -5.72 -5.54
N ASN A 43 24.35 -4.56 -4.89
CA ASN A 43 25.52 -4.13 -4.11
C ASN A 43 25.43 -4.57 -2.64
N CYS A 44 24.27 -5.06 -2.19
CA CYS A 44 23.98 -5.37 -0.79
C CYS A 44 24.15 -4.16 0.15
N GLU A 45 23.79 -2.97 -0.32
CA GLU A 45 24.01 -1.71 0.37
C GLU A 45 22.70 -1.06 0.84
N TRP A 46 22.73 -0.46 2.03
CA TRP A 46 21.65 0.33 2.58
C TRP A 46 21.94 1.81 2.44
N ARG A 47 20.89 2.59 2.19
CA ARG A 47 20.93 4.05 2.19
C ARG A 47 19.75 4.61 2.94
N ARG A 48 19.97 5.69 3.70
CA ARG A 48 18.90 6.47 4.34
C ARG A 48 18.52 7.65 3.45
N HIS A 49 17.22 7.89 3.31
CA HIS A 49 16.63 8.96 2.50
C HIS A 49 15.96 10.05 3.34
N GLY A 50 15.86 9.89 4.67
CA GLY A 50 15.45 10.95 5.58
C GLY A 50 14.40 10.53 6.59
N ASP A 51 14.00 11.50 7.42
CA ASP A 51 13.08 11.34 8.56
C ASP A 51 11.63 11.54 8.15
N TRP A 52 11.24 10.84 7.08
CA TRP A 52 9.91 10.87 6.50
C TRP A 52 9.49 9.45 6.10
N MET A 53 8.20 9.27 5.87
CA MET A 53 7.61 7.99 5.44
C MET A 53 6.97 8.13 4.06
N LEU A 54 6.95 7.03 3.32
CA LEU A 54 6.15 6.91 2.11
C LEU A 54 4.66 7.12 2.47
N PRO A 55 3.87 7.69 1.54
CA PRO A 55 2.48 8.09 1.81
C PRO A 55 1.49 6.94 1.72
N PHE A 56 1.95 5.69 1.71
CA PHE A 56 1.14 4.49 1.65
C PHE A 56 1.55 3.49 2.73
N GLU A 57 0.66 2.55 2.99
CA GLU A 57 0.83 1.39 3.83
C GLU A 57 1.16 0.17 2.96
N LEU A 58 1.95 -0.76 3.51
CA LEU A 58 2.36 -2.00 2.87
C LEU A 58 3.08 -1.76 1.52
N GLU A 59 2.75 -2.54 0.49
CA GLU A 59 3.42 -2.49 -0.80
C GLU A 59 2.89 -1.35 -1.67
N GLY A 60 3.82 -0.57 -2.22
CA GLY A 60 3.58 0.37 -3.32
C GLY A 60 4.10 -0.18 -4.65
N TYR A 61 3.40 0.14 -5.73
CA TYR A 61 3.71 -0.34 -7.07
C TYR A 61 4.07 0.81 -7.99
N PHE A 62 5.10 0.64 -8.81
CA PHE A 62 5.42 1.60 -9.86
C PHE A 62 4.48 1.45 -11.05
N ASP A 63 3.89 2.57 -11.46
CA ASP A 63 3.10 2.66 -12.68
C ASP A 63 3.81 3.57 -13.69
N ALA A 64 4.28 2.96 -14.78
CA ALA A 64 5.02 3.65 -15.83
C ALA A 64 4.20 4.70 -16.58
N GLU A 65 2.87 4.55 -16.70
CA GLU A 65 2.04 5.58 -17.36
C GLU A 65 1.88 6.83 -16.49
N LEU A 66 1.91 6.65 -15.15
CA LEU A 66 1.85 7.75 -14.19
C LEU A 66 3.22 8.30 -13.81
N ASP A 67 4.29 7.57 -14.12
CA ASP A 67 5.65 7.81 -13.61
C ASP A 67 5.67 8.06 -12.09
N ALA A 68 4.99 7.16 -11.36
CA ALA A 68 4.78 7.31 -9.92
C ALA A 68 4.63 5.94 -9.23
N TRP A 69 4.95 5.91 -7.94
CA TRP A 69 4.46 4.85 -7.08
C TRP A 69 3.02 5.08 -6.71
N VAL A 70 2.26 4.00 -6.63
CA VAL A 70 0.84 3.94 -6.25
C VAL A 70 0.71 3.00 -5.07
N GLY A 71 -0.06 3.42 -4.05
CA GLY A 71 -0.26 2.60 -2.86
C GLY A 71 -1.51 2.95 -2.08
N LEU A 72 -1.70 2.23 -0.98
CA LEU A 72 -2.84 2.36 -0.08
C LEU A 72 -2.59 3.46 0.96
N HIS A 73 -3.29 4.59 0.88
CA HIS A 73 -3.21 5.64 1.89
C HIS A 73 -3.98 5.28 3.16
N LEU A 74 -3.44 5.59 4.34
CA LEU A 74 -4.03 5.24 5.64
C LEU A 74 -5.51 5.65 5.80
N ASP A 75 -5.93 6.74 5.17
CA ASP A 75 -7.30 7.29 5.24
C ASP A 75 -8.33 6.54 4.37
N GLY A 76 -7.94 5.47 3.68
CA GLY A 76 -8.87 4.65 2.90
C GLY A 76 -8.91 4.98 1.42
N TYR A 77 -7.88 5.64 0.90
CA TYR A 77 -7.81 6.14 -0.48
C TYR A 77 -6.60 5.58 -1.21
N ILE A 78 -6.64 5.58 -2.54
CA ILE A 78 -5.42 5.40 -3.33
C ILE A 78 -4.62 6.69 -3.31
N CYS A 79 -3.33 6.58 -3.06
CA CYS A 79 -2.37 7.66 -3.24
C CYS A 79 -1.35 7.32 -4.31
N SER A 80 -0.69 8.37 -4.80
CA SER A 80 0.49 8.26 -5.64
C SER A 80 1.56 9.22 -5.16
N CYS A 81 2.82 8.88 -5.34
CA CYS A 81 3.95 9.79 -5.11
C CYS A 81 5.06 9.58 -6.13
N GLN A 82 5.84 10.63 -6.33
CA GLN A 82 7.03 10.55 -7.18
C GLN A 82 8.03 9.56 -6.60
N VAL A 83 8.76 8.87 -7.49
CA VAL A 83 9.85 7.96 -7.09
C VAL A 83 11.01 8.81 -6.55
N PRO A 84 11.46 8.62 -5.30
CA PRO A 84 12.60 9.34 -4.75
C PRO A 84 13.87 9.08 -5.56
N SER A 85 14.68 10.13 -5.76
CA SER A 85 15.95 10.02 -6.48
C SER A 85 16.96 9.18 -5.71
N LEU A 86 17.70 8.34 -6.44
CA LEU A 86 18.87 7.63 -5.93
C LEU A 86 20.16 8.47 -5.95
N SER A 87 20.10 9.78 -6.20
CA SER A 87 21.30 10.62 -6.18
C SER A 87 21.78 10.94 -4.75
N SER A 88 23.04 11.31 -4.60
CA SER A 88 23.65 11.65 -3.30
C SER A 88 23.57 13.14 -2.97
N SER A 89 22.86 13.96 -3.76
CA SER A 89 22.72 15.39 -3.50
C SER A 89 21.77 15.66 -2.35
N SER A 90 21.97 16.75 -1.60
CA SER A 90 21.16 17.11 -0.42
C SER A 90 19.64 17.20 -0.67
N SER A 91 19.22 17.34 -1.93
CA SER A 91 17.82 17.28 -2.37
C SER A 91 17.15 15.91 -2.17
N THR A 92 17.90 14.83 -1.92
CA THR A 92 17.34 13.47 -1.73
C THR A 92 16.81 13.21 -0.33
N LEU A 93 16.96 14.16 0.58
CA LEU A 93 16.38 14.10 1.93
C LEU A 93 14.93 14.58 2.00
N GLN A 94 14.37 15.07 0.90
CA GLN A 94 13.01 15.61 0.88
C GLN A 94 11.97 14.52 0.65
N GLN A 95 10.92 14.53 1.49
CA GLN A 95 9.77 13.65 1.30
C GLN A 95 9.14 13.89 -0.10
N PRO A 96 8.87 12.83 -0.88
CA PRO A 96 8.25 12.98 -2.19
C PRO A 96 6.87 13.61 -2.04
N LYS A 97 6.49 14.50 -2.97
CA LYS A 97 5.11 15.01 -3.01
C LYS A 97 4.17 13.88 -3.37
N TRP A 98 3.00 13.85 -2.74
CA TRP A 98 1.98 12.84 -3.00
C TRP A 98 0.63 13.46 -3.36
N LYS A 99 -0.19 12.65 -4.01
CA LYS A 99 -1.56 12.96 -4.43
C LYS A 99 -2.49 11.86 -3.96
N ILE A 100 -3.74 12.20 -3.67
CA ILE A 100 -4.76 11.26 -3.18
C ILE A 100 -5.96 11.34 -4.11
N ALA A 101 -6.50 10.19 -4.50
CA ALA A 101 -7.77 10.09 -5.23
C ALA A 101 -8.95 10.26 -4.27
N LYS A 102 -9.16 11.49 -3.77
CA LYS A 102 -10.10 11.81 -2.69
C LYS A 102 -11.57 11.53 -3.02
N ASP A 103 -11.91 11.51 -4.30
CA ASP A 103 -13.29 11.34 -4.76
C ASP A 103 -13.84 9.92 -4.50
N HIS A 104 -12.98 8.95 -4.21
CA HIS A 104 -13.35 7.55 -4.07
C HIS A 104 -12.66 6.92 -2.86
N LYS A 105 -13.39 6.85 -1.74
CA LYS A 105 -12.97 6.00 -0.63
C LYS A 105 -13.07 4.53 -1.04
N MET A 106 -11.97 3.82 -0.90
CA MET A 106 -11.79 2.46 -1.42
C MET A 106 -11.97 1.38 -0.34
N TRP A 107 -11.64 1.70 0.91
CA TRP A 107 -11.89 0.84 2.08
C TRP A 107 -12.11 1.67 3.34
N ASN A 108 -12.51 1.02 4.43
CA ASN A 108 -12.66 1.65 5.73
C ASN A 108 -11.39 1.43 6.60
N PRO A 109 -10.62 2.48 6.92
CA PRO A 109 -9.41 2.39 7.75
C PRO A 109 -9.64 1.86 9.17
N TRP A 110 -10.86 2.03 9.71
CA TRP A 110 -11.17 1.59 11.07
C TRP A 110 -10.93 0.09 11.26
N TYR A 111 -11.26 -0.71 10.25
CA TYR A 111 -11.04 -2.16 10.29
C TYR A 111 -9.55 -2.51 10.27
N GLN A 112 -8.71 -1.69 9.62
CA GLN A 112 -7.25 -1.82 9.68
C GLN A 112 -6.72 -1.54 11.08
N LEU A 113 -7.08 -0.40 11.65
CA LEU A 113 -6.57 0.07 12.93
C LEU A 113 -6.99 -0.83 14.10
N ALA A 114 -8.25 -1.27 14.11
CA ALA A 114 -8.77 -2.08 15.20
C ALA A 114 -8.16 -3.49 15.23
N ARG A 115 -7.63 -4.00 14.11
CA ARG A 115 -7.36 -5.45 13.95
C ARG A 115 -6.05 -5.79 13.21
N GLY A 116 -5.25 -4.78 12.84
CA GLY A 116 -3.97 -4.93 12.15
C GLY A 116 -4.07 -5.50 10.74
N ARG A 117 -5.21 -5.32 10.05
CA ARG A 117 -5.49 -5.95 8.75
C ARG A 117 -6.16 -5.02 7.76
N GLY A 118 -5.53 -4.85 6.62
CA GLY A 118 -6.05 -4.07 5.53
C GLY A 118 -6.36 -4.86 4.27
N PRO A 119 -6.99 -4.19 3.30
CA PRO A 119 -7.01 -4.68 1.94
C PRO A 119 -5.59 -4.79 1.41
N THR A 120 -5.44 -5.59 0.38
CA THR A 120 -4.21 -5.66 -0.41
C THR A 120 -4.47 -5.10 -1.80
N LEU A 121 -3.46 -4.42 -2.33
CA LEU A 121 -3.45 -3.85 -3.67
C LEU A 121 -2.47 -4.66 -4.52
N THR A 122 -2.73 -4.80 -5.81
CA THR A 122 -1.74 -5.27 -6.77
C THR A 122 -1.85 -4.47 -8.07
N TYR A 123 -0.69 -4.19 -8.67
CA TYR A 123 -0.63 -3.64 -10.02
C TYR A 123 -0.82 -4.76 -11.05
N MET A 124 -1.67 -4.50 -12.04
CA MET A 124 -1.86 -5.40 -13.16
C MET A 124 -1.01 -4.91 -14.34
N VAL A 125 -1.64 -4.26 -15.32
CA VAL A 125 -0.96 -3.71 -16.50
C VAL A 125 -1.75 -2.49 -16.99
N ASN A 126 -1.09 -1.55 -17.67
CA ASN A 126 -1.68 -0.35 -18.26
C ASN A 126 -2.49 0.47 -17.24
N SER A 127 -1.87 0.87 -16.12
CA SER A 127 -2.51 1.59 -15.01
C SER A 127 -3.76 0.95 -14.42
N ARG A 128 -3.94 -0.36 -14.61
CA ARG A 128 -5.02 -1.12 -13.97
C ARG A 128 -4.52 -1.72 -12.66
N PHE A 129 -5.35 -1.61 -11.63
CA PHE A 129 -5.09 -2.11 -10.30
C PHE A 129 -6.23 -3.00 -9.84
N PHE A 130 -5.89 -3.94 -8.95
CA PHE A 130 -6.85 -4.78 -8.27
C PHE A 130 -6.68 -4.65 -6.76
N LEU A 131 -7.78 -4.35 -6.09
CA LEU A 131 -7.88 -4.22 -4.63
C LEU A 131 -8.77 -5.34 -4.11
N VAL A 132 -8.31 -6.07 -3.11
CA VAL A 132 -9.13 -7.03 -2.38
C VAL A 132 -9.21 -6.66 -0.92
N ASP A 133 -10.43 -6.57 -0.40
CA ASP A 133 -10.73 -6.36 1.02
C ASP A 133 -11.59 -7.51 1.54
N CYS A 134 -11.51 -7.77 2.84
CA CYS A 134 -12.32 -8.78 3.53
C CYS A 134 -13.05 -8.12 4.70
N LEU A 135 -14.37 -8.07 4.62
CA LEU A 135 -15.25 -7.48 5.61
C LEU A 135 -16.12 -8.54 6.27
N ALA A 136 -16.79 -8.18 7.36
CA ALA A 136 -17.84 -9.00 7.94
C ALA A 136 -19.07 -8.93 7.04
N ALA A 137 -19.83 -10.00 6.98
CA ALA A 137 -21.15 -9.98 6.34
C ALA A 137 -22.11 -9.10 7.15
N ASP A 138 -23.11 -8.55 6.45
CA ASP A 138 -24.11 -7.68 7.05
C ASP A 138 -24.77 -8.34 8.26
N GLY A 139 -24.87 -7.58 9.36
CA GLY A 139 -25.45 -8.05 10.61
C GLY A 139 -24.50 -8.83 11.51
N LEU A 140 -23.24 -9.04 11.11
CA LEU A 140 -22.21 -9.63 11.95
C LEU A 140 -21.14 -8.62 12.36
N GLU A 141 -20.74 -8.68 13.62
CA GLU A 141 -19.45 -8.14 14.01
C GLU A 141 -18.34 -8.99 13.40
N PHE A 142 -17.23 -8.37 13.00
CA PHE A 142 -16.15 -9.12 12.35
C PHE A 142 -15.50 -10.18 13.27
N GLN A 143 -15.72 -10.14 14.59
CA GLN A 143 -15.29 -11.23 15.49
C GLN A 143 -16.18 -12.47 15.36
N ASP A 144 -17.48 -12.25 15.11
CA ASP A 144 -18.50 -13.30 14.99
C ASP A 144 -18.57 -13.85 13.56
N ALA A 145 -17.95 -13.14 12.60
CA ALA A 145 -17.80 -13.55 11.22
C ALA A 145 -16.91 -14.80 11.01
N PHE A 146 -16.08 -15.15 12.00
CA PHE A 146 -15.15 -16.29 11.90
C PHE A 146 -15.83 -17.61 12.28
N GLY A 147 -15.50 -18.68 11.56
CA GLY A 147 -16.12 -19.99 11.75
C GLY A 147 -17.52 -20.10 11.13
N ASP A 148 -18.16 -18.98 10.82
CA ASP A 148 -19.39 -18.95 10.02
C ASP A 148 -19.09 -19.24 8.53
N SER A 149 -19.98 -20.02 7.90
CA SER A 149 -19.84 -20.43 6.49
C SER A 149 -19.99 -19.27 5.48
N CYS A 150 -20.59 -18.16 5.89
CA CYS A 150 -20.89 -16.98 5.09
C CYS A 150 -20.58 -15.67 5.85
N GLY A 151 -19.83 -15.75 6.96
CA GLY A 151 -19.65 -14.62 7.86
C GLY A 151 -18.77 -13.50 7.31
N CYS A 152 -18.02 -13.76 6.23
CA CYS A 152 -17.14 -12.78 5.60
C CYS A 152 -17.58 -12.46 4.17
N VAL A 153 -17.33 -11.23 3.75
CA VAL A 153 -17.53 -10.75 2.37
C VAL A 153 -16.19 -10.27 1.82
N LEU A 154 -15.74 -10.88 0.74
CA LEU A 154 -14.63 -10.38 -0.05
C LEU A 154 -15.14 -9.34 -1.03
N ASN A 155 -14.59 -8.14 -0.97
CA ASN A 155 -14.80 -7.09 -1.95
C ASN A 155 -13.60 -7.04 -2.88
N MET A 156 -13.83 -7.34 -4.15
CA MET A 156 -12.81 -7.38 -5.19
C MET A 156 -13.08 -6.23 -6.15
N THR A 157 -12.17 -5.27 -6.21
CA THR A 157 -12.34 -4.04 -7.00
C THR A 157 -11.23 -3.90 -8.02
N THR A 158 -11.61 -3.83 -9.29
CA THR A 158 -10.74 -3.42 -10.39
C THR A 158 -10.95 -1.95 -10.69
N PHE A 159 -9.90 -1.23 -11.05
CA PHE A 159 -9.98 0.18 -11.46
C PHE A 159 -8.75 0.59 -12.26
N ARG A 160 -8.85 1.72 -12.96
CA ARG A 160 -7.73 2.38 -13.63
C ARG A 160 -7.38 3.69 -12.94
N LEU A 161 -6.11 4.08 -13.01
CA LEU A 161 -5.64 5.38 -12.55
C LEU A 161 -5.20 6.25 -13.73
N SER A 162 -5.31 7.56 -13.54
CA SER A 162 -4.78 8.58 -14.46
C SER A 162 -4.66 9.91 -13.74
N TYR A 163 -3.83 10.81 -14.24
CA TYR A 163 -3.90 12.22 -13.86
C TYR A 163 -4.88 12.97 -14.76
N ASP A 164 -5.65 13.89 -14.17
CA ASP A 164 -6.41 14.88 -14.95
C ASP A 164 -5.51 16.02 -15.47
N ARG A 165 -6.10 17.01 -16.14
CA ARG A 165 -5.35 18.12 -16.76
C ARG A 165 -4.68 19.01 -15.70
N GLU A 166 -5.26 19.06 -14.52
CA GLU A 166 -4.77 19.78 -13.34
C GLU A 166 -3.74 18.96 -12.55
N GLY A 167 -3.49 17.71 -12.97
CA GLY A 167 -2.54 16.80 -12.35
C GLY A 167 -3.08 16.07 -11.13
N ASN A 168 -4.37 16.09 -10.84
CA ASN A 168 -4.95 15.33 -9.72
C ASN A 168 -5.10 13.85 -10.07
N LEU A 169 -4.86 12.98 -9.09
CA LEU A 169 -5.04 11.54 -9.25
C LEU A 169 -6.53 11.20 -9.33
N LYS A 170 -6.94 10.53 -10.41
CA LYS A 170 -8.32 10.10 -10.65
C LYS A 170 -8.42 8.59 -10.82
N ILE A 171 -9.49 8.02 -10.26
CA ILE A 171 -9.92 6.64 -10.46
C ILE A 171 -10.94 6.61 -11.60
N LYS A 172 -10.77 5.65 -12.52
CA LYS A 172 -11.63 5.41 -13.68
C LYS A 172 -11.99 3.92 -13.76
N ASP A 173 -13.04 3.61 -14.52
CA ASP A 173 -13.47 2.24 -14.83
C ASP A 173 -13.53 1.33 -13.61
N ARG A 174 -14.00 1.88 -12.48
CA ARG A 174 -14.12 1.14 -11.22
C ARG A 174 -15.22 0.10 -11.36
N ASN A 175 -14.87 -1.15 -11.11
CA ASN A 175 -15.81 -2.25 -11.03
C ASN A 175 -15.54 -3.07 -9.76
N THR A 176 -16.57 -3.22 -8.93
CA THR A 176 -16.50 -3.96 -7.67
C THR A 176 -17.44 -5.16 -7.73
N THR A 177 -16.90 -6.34 -7.43
CA THR A 177 -17.66 -7.58 -7.25
C THR A 177 -17.45 -8.08 -5.84
N SER A 178 -18.51 -8.58 -5.20
CA SER A 178 -18.47 -9.09 -3.84
C SER A 178 -18.84 -10.56 -3.79
N CYS A 179 -18.15 -11.36 -2.98
CA CYS A 179 -18.53 -12.74 -2.74
C CYS A 179 -18.47 -13.06 -1.24
N ARG A 180 -19.42 -13.88 -0.78
CA ARG A 180 -19.40 -14.42 0.58
C ARG A 180 -18.38 -15.53 0.65
N VAL A 181 -17.62 -15.54 1.74
CA VAL A 181 -16.63 -16.58 2.02
C VAL A 181 -16.72 -17.02 3.47
N SER A 182 -16.43 -18.30 3.71
CA SER A 182 -16.15 -18.77 5.05
C SER A 182 -14.71 -18.45 5.40
N LYS A 183 -14.50 -17.97 6.63
CA LYS A 183 -13.16 -17.70 7.15
C LYS A 183 -13.00 -18.41 8.49
N GLN A 184 -12.25 -19.50 8.47
CA GLN A 184 -12.02 -20.34 9.64
C GLN A 184 -11.01 -19.73 10.61
N LEU A 185 -10.02 -19.01 10.09
CA LEU A 185 -8.99 -18.37 10.88
C LEU A 185 -9.07 -16.86 10.79
N SER A 186 -9.14 -16.26 11.97
CA SER A 186 -8.97 -14.84 12.18
C SER A 186 -7.53 -14.43 12.05
N THR A 187 -6.67 -15.02 11.22
CA THR A 187 -5.28 -14.59 10.99
C THR A 187 -4.96 -14.30 9.52
N PHE A 188 -5.77 -14.81 8.61
CA PHE A 188 -5.52 -14.67 7.17
C PHE A 188 -6.10 -13.37 6.63
N SER A 189 -5.35 -12.62 5.83
CA SER A 189 -5.90 -11.52 5.00
C SER A 189 -5.88 -11.97 3.55
N PRO A 190 -6.86 -11.56 2.72
CA PRO A 190 -6.77 -11.83 1.29
C PRO A 190 -5.54 -11.13 0.71
N VAL A 191 -4.81 -11.84 -0.13
CA VAL A 191 -3.64 -11.33 -0.84
C VAL A 191 -3.96 -11.31 -2.32
N ALA A 192 -3.91 -10.13 -2.93
CA ALA A 192 -3.92 -9.98 -4.37
C ALA A 192 -2.51 -10.10 -4.94
N PHE A 193 -2.39 -10.81 -6.06
CA PHE A 193 -1.17 -10.85 -6.88
C PHE A 193 -1.57 -10.94 -8.36
N TRP A 194 -0.66 -10.54 -9.25
CA TRP A 194 -0.83 -10.60 -10.69
C TRP A 194 0.37 -11.35 -11.31
N MET A 195 0.10 -12.15 -12.34
CA MET A 195 1.10 -12.98 -13.05
C MET A 195 1.06 -12.70 -14.55
#